data_AF-A0A0S8K274-F1
#
_entry.id   AF-A0A0S8K274-F1
#
_cell.length_a   1.000
_cell.length_b   1.000
_cell.length_c   1.000
_cell.angle_alpha   90.00
_cell.angle_beta   90.00
_cell.angle_gamma   90.00
#
_symmetry.space_group_name_H-M   'P 1'
#
loop_
_entity.id
_entity.type
_entity.pdbx_description
1 polymer ?
#
loop_
_entity_poly.entity_id
_entity_poly.type
_entity_poly.pdbx_seq_one_letter_code
_entity_poly.pdbx_strand_id
1 'polypeptide(L)'
;MLKMYRDGRPRQTPCPFALDSFVLDAYGDVYYCLSERKIGNCLAFGTTCGVSQTHKVSNSAPVSAIYYDLENLAFREELTRSACLQCNSGCFVNVGIKKDLKKYLLFLASPARERDMATGR
;
A
#
# COMPACT_ATOMS: atom_id res chain seq x y z
N MET A 1 -11.78 14.03 4.43
CA MET A 1 -10.74 15.06 4.74
C MET A 1 -11.29 16.23 5.55
N LEU A 2 -12.49 16.79 5.27
CA LEU A 2 -13.02 17.93 6.03
C LEU A 2 -13.05 17.72 7.57
N LYS A 3 -13.53 16.56 8.04
CA LYS A 3 -13.53 16.21 9.47
C LYS A 3 -12.11 16.08 10.06
N MET A 4 -11.11 15.77 9.25
CA MET A 4 -9.73 15.71 9.70
C MET A 4 -9.17 17.11 9.95
N TYR A 5 -9.44 18.06 9.04
CA TYR A 5 -9.02 19.45 9.21
C TYR A 5 -9.79 20.19 10.31
N ARG A 6 -11.10 19.97 10.43
CA ARG A 6 -11.95 20.67 11.40
C ARG A 6 -11.84 20.09 12.81
N ASP A 7 -11.83 18.76 12.92
CA ASP A 7 -12.01 18.05 14.19
C ASP A 7 -10.76 17.25 14.61
N GLY A 8 -9.65 17.32 13.85
CA GLY A 8 -8.44 16.52 14.11
C GLY A 8 -8.63 15.00 13.99
N ARG A 9 -9.72 14.54 13.34
CA ARG A 9 -10.04 13.11 13.23
C ARG A 9 -9.13 12.39 12.25
N PRO A 10 -8.83 11.10 12.45
CA PRO A 10 -8.03 10.32 11.51
C PRO A 10 -8.69 10.25 10.12
N ARG A 11 -7.86 9.99 9.11
CA ARG A 11 -8.26 9.81 7.71
C ARG A 11 -9.36 8.74 7.59
N GLN A 12 -10.46 9.13 6.97
CA GLN A 12 -11.59 8.23 6.66
C GLN A 12 -11.69 7.88 5.17
N THR A 13 -11.04 8.65 4.31
CA THR A 13 -11.05 8.41 2.86
C THR A 13 -10.08 7.29 2.51
N PRO A 14 -10.45 6.35 1.63
CA PRO A 14 -9.57 5.25 1.27
C PRO A 14 -8.27 5.76 0.62
N CYS A 15 -7.20 5.01 0.80
CA CYS A 15 -5.91 5.26 0.16
C CYS A 15 -5.61 4.09 -0.78
N PRO A 16 -5.49 4.32 -2.10
CA PRO A 16 -5.19 3.23 -3.04
C PRO A 16 -3.82 2.59 -2.77
N PHE A 17 -2.86 3.35 -2.26
CA PHE A 17 -1.54 2.87 -1.85
C PHE A 17 -1.57 1.99 -0.59
N ALA A 18 -2.54 2.19 0.30
CA ALA A 18 -2.74 1.28 1.43
C ALA A 18 -3.35 -0.06 0.99
N LEU A 19 -4.13 -0.06 -0.10
CA LEU A 19 -4.82 -1.25 -0.60
C LEU A 19 -3.89 -2.14 -1.43
N ASP A 20 -3.50 -1.70 -2.63
CA ASP A 20 -2.90 -2.57 -3.63
C ASP A 20 -1.96 -1.85 -4.61
N SER A 21 -1.68 -0.57 -4.36
CA SER A 21 -0.86 0.24 -5.25
C SER A 21 0.51 0.51 -4.63
N PHE A 22 1.50 0.77 -5.48
CA PHE A 22 2.83 1.23 -5.09
C PHE A 22 3.32 2.24 -6.10
N VAL A 23 4.41 2.92 -5.78
CA VAL A 23 5.03 3.89 -6.69
C VAL A 23 6.39 3.36 -7.13
N LEU A 24 6.62 3.45 -8.44
CA LEU A 24 7.91 3.26 -9.08
C LEU A 24 8.26 4.58 -9.76
N ASP A 25 9.41 5.15 -9.44
CA ASP A 25 9.86 6.39 -10.06
C ASP A 25 10.81 6.15 -11.25
N ALA A 26 11.20 7.23 -11.92
CA ALA A 26 12.06 7.18 -13.10
C ALA A 26 13.50 6.72 -12.80
N TYR A 27 13.93 6.76 -11.53
CA TYR A 27 15.23 6.28 -11.08
C TYR A 27 15.20 4.81 -10.67
N GLY A 28 14.02 4.17 -10.75
CA GLY A 28 13.81 2.79 -10.34
C GLY A 28 13.57 2.65 -8.84
N ASP A 29 13.41 3.75 -8.09
CA ASP A 29 13.09 3.67 -6.68
C ASP A 29 11.63 3.24 -6.48
N VAL A 30 11.45 2.34 -5.52
CA VAL A 30 10.17 1.73 -5.19
C VAL A 30 9.71 2.28 -3.84
N TYR A 31 8.43 2.62 -3.74
CA TYR A 31 7.79 3.16 -2.54
C TYR A 31 6.41 2.52 -2.33
N TYR A 32 5.99 2.33 -1.08
CA TYR A 32 4.55 2.13 -0.81
C TYR A 32 3.78 3.43 -1.04
N CYS A 33 4.34 4.58 -0.67
CA CYS A 33 3.77 5.90 -0.85
C CYS A 33 4.90 6.92 -1.00
N LEU A 34 4.74 7.94 -1.87
CA LEU A 34 5.73 9.02 -2.04
C LEU A 34 5.84 9.95 -0.83
N SER A 35 4.87 9.91 0.09
CA SER A 35 4.93 10.67 1.34
C SER A 35 5.88 10.05 2.38
N GLU A 36 6.45 8.89 2.07
CA GLU A 36 7.19 8.04 3.00
C GLU A 36 8.54 7.62 2.44
N ARG A 37 9.35 6.96 3.28
CA ARG A 37 10.68 6.48 2.86
C ARG A 37 10.59 5.52 1.67
N LYS A 38 11.64 5.55 0.86
CA LYS A 38 11.94 4.53 -0.14
C LYS A 38 11.98 3.13 0.50
N ILE A 39 11.56 2.11 -0.24
CA ILE A 39 11.64 0.71 0.20
C ILE A 39 12.70 -0.10 -0.56
N GLY A 40 13.12 0.36 -1.74
CA GLY A 40 14.24 -0.20 -2.47
C GLY A 40 14.39 0.42 -3.86
N ASN A 41 15.27 -0.13 -4.69
CA ASN A 41 15.46 0.28 -6.08
C ASN A 41 15.53 -0.96 -6.98
N CYS A 42 14.72 -1.02 -8.04
CA CYS A 42 14.61 -2.18 -8.92
C CYS A 42 15.63 -2.21 -10.05
N LEU A 43 16.45 -1.17 -10.20
CA LEU A 43 17.61 -1.09 -11.10
C LEU A 43 18.92 -1.35 -10.36
N ALA A 44 18.89 -1.56 -9.05
CA ALA A 44 20.07 -1.82 -8.22
C ALA A 44 20.73 -3.15 -8.63
N PHE A 45 21.74 -3.06 -9.48
CA PHE A 45 22.62 -4.17 -9.85
C PHE A 45 23.73 -4.32 -8.81
N GLY A 46 23.78 -5.44 -8.08
CA GLY A 46 24.89 -5.77 -7.18
C GLY A 46 24.99 -4.91 -5.91
N THR A 47 24.05 -3.98 -5.70
CA THR A 47 23.91 -3.17 -4.47
C THR A 47 22.67 -3.57 -3.68
N THR A 48 22.77 -3.49 -2.35
CA THR A 48 21.72 -3.84 -1.38
C THR A 48 20.38 -3.20 -1.72
N CYS A 49 19.36 -4.02 -1.98
CA CYS A 49 18.00 -3.58 -2.28
C CYS A 49 17.24 -3.36 -0.97
N GLY A 50 17.53 -2.29 -0.25
CA GLY A 50 16.85 -2.02 1.02
C GLY A 50 17.38 -0.76 1.69
N VAL A 51 16.56 -0.18 2.56
CA VAL A 51 17.00 0.87 3.50
C VAL A 51 17.76 0.25 4.69
N SER A 52 17.58 -1.06 4.91
CA SER A 52 18.35 -1.87 5.85
C SER A 52 19.43 -2.65 5.08
N GLN A 53 20.67 -2.54 5.55
CA GLN A 53 21.87 -3.10 4.91
C GLN A 53 22.00 -4.62 5.08
N THR A 54 20.94 -5.34 5.45
CA THR A 54 21.00 -6.74 5.88
C THR A 54 20.79 -7.75 4.75
N HIS A 55 20.23 -7.35 3.61
CA HIS A 55 19.95 -8.25 2.49
C HIS A 55 20.80 -7.92 1.24
N LYS A 56 21.87 -8.71 1.04
CA LYS A 56 22.70 -8.68 -0.17
C LYS A 56 21.96 -9.41 -1.29
N VAL A 57 21.19 -8.68 -2.10
CA VAL A 57 20.50 -9.26 -3.25
C VAL A 57 21.46 -9.28 -4.46
N SER A 58 21.73 -10.46 -4.99
CA SER A 58 22.57 -10.65 -6.18
C SER A 58 21.74 -10.43 -7.45
N ASN A 59 22.19 -9.51 -8.31
CA ASN A 59 21.51 -9.04 -9.54
C ASN A 59 20.20 -8.27 -9.30
N SER A 60 19.85 -7.39 -10.24
CA SER A 60 18.64 -6.55 -10.25
C SER A 60 17.44 -7.30 -9.66
N ALA A 61 17.07 -6.98 -8.42
CA ALA A 61 15.98 -7.66 -7.75
C ALA A 61 14.66 -7.37 -8.49
N PRO A 62 13.81 -8.38 -8.74
CA PRO A 62 12.48 -8.09 -9.24
C PRO A 62 11.74 -7.21 -8.23
N VAL A 63 10.93 -6.25 -8.72
CA VAL A 63 10.17 -5.31 -7.86
C VAL A 63 9.36 -6.04 -6.79
N SER A 64 8.85 -7.24 -7.10
CA SER A 64 8.13 -8.09 -6.15
C SER A 64 8.97 -8.46 -4.92
N ALA A 65 10.26 -8.77 -5.08
CA ALA A 65 11.14 -9.08 -3.95
C ALA A 65 11.31 -7.88 -3.02
N ILE A 66 11.40 -6.67 -3.58
CA ILE A 66 11.46 -5.43 -2.79
C ILE A 66 10.13 -5.19 -2.06
N TYR A 67 9.01 -5.33 -2.77
CA TYR A 67 7.68 -5.03 -2.23
C TYR A 67 7.20 -6.02 -1.15
N TYR A 68 7.57 -7.30 -1.27
CA TYR A 68 7.21 -8.36 -0.32
C TYR A 68 8.32 -8.71 0.68
N ASP A 69 9.40 -7.92 0.71
CA ASP A 69 10.43 -8.07 1.74
C ASP A 69 9.83 -7.93 3.15
N LEU A 70 10.29 -8.75 4.09
CA LEU A 70 9.70 -8.82 5.43
C LEU A 70 9.79 -7.50 6.19
N GLU A 71 10.91 -6.79 6.07
CA GLU A 71 11.08 -5.49 6.74
C GLU A 71 10.18 -4.43 6.09
N ASN A 72 9.99 -4.50 4.77
CA ASN A 72 9.10 -3.60 4.06
C ASN A 72 7.62 -3.91 4.41
N LEU A 73 7.23 -5.18 4.54
CA LEU A 73 5.88 -5.54 4.99
C LEU A 73 5.60 -5.06 6.42
N ALA A 74 6.56 -5.23 7.34
CA ALA A 74 6.46 -4.70 8.70
C ALA A 74 6.36 -3.17 8.70
N PHE A 75 7.17 -2.50 7.88
CA PHE A 75 7.08 -1.05 7.68
C PHE A 75 5.72 -0.63 7.13
N ARG A 76 5.14 -1.37 6.19
CA ARG A 76 3.82 -1.08 5.64
C ARG A 76 2.72 -1.22 6.70
N GLU A 77 2.78 -2.27 7.50
CA GLU A 77 1.82 -2.47 8.59
C GLU A 77 1.87 -1.29 9.56
N GLU A 78 3.08 -0.90 9.98
CA GLU A 78 3.28 0.28 10.83
C GLU A 78 2.75 1.55 10.18
N LEU A 79 3.09 1.77 8.91
CA LEU A 79 2.67 2.94 8.14
C LEU A 79 1.14 3.09 8.10
N THR A 80 0.40 1.99 7.96
CA THR A 80 -1.07 2.01 7.96
C THR A 80 -1.68 2.31 9.32
N ARG A 81 -0.94 2.07 10.41
CA ARG A 81 -1.35 2.32 11.80
C ARG A 81 -0.89 3.66 12.34
N SER A 82 0.08 4.32 11.69
CA SER A 82 0.60 5.62 12.11
C SER A 82 0.36 6.70 11.05
N ALA A 83 1.33 6.96 10.17
CA ALA A 83 1.32 8.16 9.31
C ALA A 83 0.12 8.21 8.34
N CYS A 84 -0.39 7.06 7.88
CA CYS A 84 -1.58 7.01 7.03
C CYS A 84 -2.84 7.60 7.69
N LEU A 85 -2.95 7.50 9.03
CA LEU A 85 -4.10 8.02 9.78
C LEU A 85 -4.14 9.54 9.80
N GLN A 86 -2.99 10.20 9.63
CA GLN A 86 -2.87 11.67 9.61
C GLN A 86 -2.59 12.22 8.20
N CYS A 87 -2.42 11.34 7.22
CA CYS A 87 -2.12 11.72 5.85
C CYS A 87 -3.26 12.56 5.25
N ASN A 88 -2.91 13.76 4.82
CA ASN A 88 -3.83 14.72 4.23
C ASN A 88 -3.88 14.71 2.70
N SER A 89 -3.11 13.81 2.07
CA SER A 89 -3.01 13.71 0.63
C SER A 89 -4.23 13.00 0.01
N GLY A 90 -4.89 13.69 -0.92
CA GLY A 90 -6.02 13.18 -1.71
C GLY A 90 -5.62 12.32 -2.90
N CYS A 91 -4.41 11.74 -2.92
CA CYS A 91 -3.86 11.02 -4.06
C CYS A 91 -4.78 9.87 -4.49
N PHE A 92 -5.30 9.96 -5.72
CA PHE A 92 -6.13 8.94 -6.36
C PHE A 92 -7.32 8.46 -5.50
N VAL A 93 -7.87 9.30 -4.62
CA VAL A 93 -9.01 8.93 -3.74
C VAL A 93 -10.20 8.41 -4.55
N ASN A 94 -10.46 8.98 -5.72
CA ASN A 94 -11.51 8.50 -6.63
C ASN A 94 -11.29 7.04 -7.08
N VAL A 95 -10.04 6.63 -7.28
CA VAL A 95 -9.70 5.23 -7.62
C VAL A 95 -9.92 4.33 -6.42
N GLY A 96 -9.49 4.76 -5.23
CA GLY A 96 -9.73 4.04 -3.98
C GLY A 96 -11.22 3.79 -3.74
N ILE A 97 -12.03 4.85 -3.81
CA ILE A 97 -13.50 4.77 -3.66
C ILE A 97 -14.12 3.83 -4.71
N LYS A 98 -13.72 3.94 -5.99
CA LYS A 98 -14.23 3.06 -7.05
C LYS A 98 -13.88 1.59 -6.79
N LYS A 99 -12.66 1.29 -6.34
CA LYS A 99 -12.23 -0.08 -6.03
C LYS A 99 -13.04 -0.65 -4.86
N ASP A 100 -13.25 0.13 -3.80
CA ASP A 100 -14.04 -0.32 -2.64
C ASP A 100 -15.50 -0.53 -3.00
N LEU A 101 -16.11 0.41 -3.74
CA LEU A 101 -17.50 0.29 -4.19
C LEU A 101 -17.67 -0.92 -5.13
N LYS A 102 -16.75 -1.14 -6.07
CA LYS A 102 -16.80 -2.29 -6.99
C LYS A 102 -16.73 -3.61 -6.22
N LYS A 103 -15.84 -3.74 -5.24
CA LYS A 103 -15.73 -4.94 -4.39
C LYS A 103 -17.03 -5.18 -3.63
N TYR A 104 -17.62 -4.13 -3.06
CA TYR A 104 -18.88 -4.24 -2.33
C TYR A 104 -20.04 -4.66 -3.22
N LEU A 105 -20.18 -4.07 -4.41
CA LEU A 105 -21.22 -4.46 -5.36
C LEU A 105 -21.05 -5.89 -5.87
N LEU A 106 -19.81 -6.32 -6.14
CA LEU A 106 -19.52 -7.70 -6.51
C LEU A 106 -19.95 -8.67 -5.41
N PHE A 107 -19.61 -8.37 -4.15
CA PHE A 107 -20.04 -9.17 -3.00
C PHE A 107 -21.56 -9.31 -2.89
N LEU A 108 -22.31 -8.23 -3.14
CA LEU A 108 -23.78 -8.28 -3.13
C LEU A 108 -24.36 -9.13 -4.27
N ALA A 109 -23.71 -9.10 -5.44
CA ALA A 109 -24.12 -9.86 -6.63
C ALA A 109 -23.67 -11.34 -6.58
N SER A 110 -22.68 -11.69 -5.76
CA SER A 110 -22.23 -13.06 -5.58
C SER A 110 -23.34 -13.96 -4.99
N PRO A 111 -23.49 -15.20 -5.49
CA PRO A 111 -24.51 -16.13 -5.02
C PRO A 111 -24.36 -16.45 -3.53
N ALA A 112 -25.49 -16.70 -2.84
CA ALA A 112 -25.55 -16.89 -1.38
C ALA A 112 -24.53 -17.91 -0.83
N ARG A 113 -24.31 -18.99 -1.58
CA ARG A 113 -23.43 -20.10 -1.19
C ARG A 113 -21.95 -19.72 -1.09
N GLU A 114 -21.48 -18.66 -1.76
CA GLU A 114 -20.13 -18.10 -1.60
C GLU A 114 -20.04 -17.07 -0.48
N ARG A 115 -21.15 -16.40 -0.13
CA ARG A 115 -21.20 -15.40 0.94
C ARG A 115 -21.14 -16.05 2.33
N ASP A 116 -21.75 -17.22 2.49
CA ASP A 116 -21.75 -18.00 3.73
C ASP A 116 -20.33 -18.54 4.04
N MET A 117 -19.61 -19.00 3.00
CA MET A 117 -18.24 -19.52 3.13
C MET A 117 -17.21 -18.42 3.46
N ALA A 118 -17.41 -17.18 2.95
CA ALA A 118 -16.57 -16.03 3.30
C ALA A 118 -16.86 -15.45 4.70
N THR A 119 -17.99 -15.79 5.31
CA THR A 119 -18.40 -15.32 6.66
C THR A 119 -18.36 -16.40 7.73
N GLY A 120 -17.98 -17.64 7.38
CA GLY A 120 -17.81 -18.75 8.33
C GLY A 120 -19.11 -19.18 9.01
N ARG A 121 -20.25 -19.07 8.32
CA ARG A 121 -21.55 -19.61 8.77
C ARG A 121 -21.98 -20.81 7.95
#